data_AF-A0A1R3X064-F1
#
_entry.id   AF-A0A1R3X064-F1
#
_cell.length_a   1.000
_cell.length_b   1.000
_cell.length_c   1.000
_cell.angle_alpha   90.00
_cell.angle_beta   90.00
_cell.angle_gamma   90.00
#
_symmetry.space_group_name_H-M   'P 1'
#
loop_
_entity.id
_entity.type
_entity.pdbx_description
1 polymer ?
#
loop_
_entity_poly.entity_id
_entity_poly.type
_entity_poly.pdbx_seq_one_letter_code
_entity_poly.pdbx_strand_id
1 'polypeptide(L)'
;MVDRAERNRLVEANLPLVGYLASDLHARATHVPKEELASVGALALVTAADAFDPSLGVPFGAYARRRILGAFADEMRSMDWASRGIRKRIKEVTAVRETLTAAFGRTATADEIATTMGLPRADVVEALADAGRTVTTIDDESVLDIAADIPFPEESAELRARRDVLTRAVAALPERMRAIVQAIYIEERPVKDVAEELGVSHSAVSQQRSEAIRLLRDALDRFFSDGDTPVEVTSRVSPATRDAYFDRIESGGDAASAREPAASA
;
A
#
# COMPACT_ATOMS: atom_id res chain seq x y z
N MET A 1 20.48 -23.05 5.07
CA MET A 1 19.34 -23.80 4.53
C MET A 1 18.16 -23.47 5.41
N VAL A 2 17.16 -22.77 4.89
CA VAL A 2 15.91 -22.50 5.62
C VAL A 2 15.30 -23.84 6.05
N ASP A 3 14.91 -23.96 7.31
CA ASP A 3 14.23 -25.15 7.81
C ASP A 3 12.95 -25.37 6.99
N ARG A 4 12.88 -26.50 6.31
CA ARG A 4 11.79 -26.83 5.39
C ARG A 4 10.46 -26.93 6.13
N ALA A 5 10.48 -27.33 7.40
CA ALA A 5 9.29 -27.41 8.24
C ALA A 5 8.76 -26.01 8.59
N GLU A 6 9.66 -25.09 8.98
CA GLU A 6 9.30 -23.70 9.27
C GLU A 6 8.76 -22.96 8.05
N ARG A 7 9.42 -23.12 6.89
CA ARG A 7 8.94 -22.56 5.63
C ARG A 7 7.54 -23.05 5.27
N ASN A 8 7.30 -24.37 5.37
CA ASN A 8 5.99 -24.93 5.05
C ASN A 8 4.91 -24.36 6.00
N ARG A 9 5.22 -24.21 7.30
CA ARG A 9 4.32 -23.56 8.26
C ARG A 9 3.98 -22.12 7.86
N LEU A 10 4.98 -21.33 7.46
CA LEU A 10 4.77 -19.95 6.99
C LEU A 10 3.88 -19.91 5.73
N VAL A 11 4.12 -20.80 4.77
CA VAL A 11 3.32 -20.89 3.54
C VAL A 11 1.88 -21.30 3.84
N GLU A 12 1.66 -22.36 4.63
CA GLU A 12 0.33 -22.87 4.97
C GLU A 12 -0.50 -21.82 5.73
N ALA A 13 0.11 -21.15 6.71
CA ALA A 13 -0.57 -20.12 7.49
C ALA A 13 -0.96 -18.88 6.65
N ASN A 14 -0.28 -18.63 5.54
CA ASN A 14 -0.50 -17.45 4.69
C ASN A 14 -1.11 -17.79 3.33
N LEU A 15 -1.49 -19.04 3.07
CA LEU A 15 -2.18 -19.43 1.84
C LEU A 15 -3.48 -18.64 1.59
N PRO A 16 -4.31 -18.34 2.62
CA PRO A 16 -5.53 -17.53 2.43
C PRO A 16 -5.25 -16.13 1.88
N LEU A 17 -4.08 -15.54 2.18
CA LEU A 17 -3.67 -14.23 1.64
C LEU A 17 -3.61 -14.25 0.11
N VAL A 18 -3.10 -15.34 -0.48
CA VAL A 18 -3.03 -15.49 -1.94
C VAL A 18 -4.43 -15.50 -2.55
N GLY A 19 -5.35 -16.28 -1.98
CA GLY A 19 -6.72 -16.37 -2.46
C GLY A 19 -7.47 -15.04 -2.37
N TYR A 20 -7.22 -14.29 -1.29
CA TYR A 20 -7.76 -12.95 -1.10
C TYR A 20 -7.26 -11.97 -2.19
N LEU A 21 -5.93 -11.83 -2.32
CA LEU A 21 -5.32 -10.90 -3.28
C LEU A 21 -5.67 -11.26 -4.73
N ALA A 22 -5.73 -12.55 -5.07
CA ALA A 22 -6.13 -13.00 -6.41
C ALA A 22 -7.59 -12.67 -6.72
N SER A 23 -8.51 -12.84 -5.76
CA SER A 23 -9.93 -12.52 -5.95
C SER A 23 -10.15 -11.02 -6.17
N ASP A 24 -9.45 -10.20 -5.37
CA ASP A 24 -9.56 -8.75 -5.39
C ASP A 24 -8.94 -8.13 -6.65
N LEU A 25 -7.79 -8.65 -7.10
CA LEU A 25 -7.21 -8.25 -8.38
C LEU A 25 -8.09 -8.70 -9.56
N HIS A 26 -8.62 -9.92 -9.54
CA HIS A 26 -9.52 -10.40 -10.59
C HIS A 26 -10.80 -9.55 -10.72
N ALA A 27 -11.35 -9.05 -9.61
CA ALA A 27 -12.51 -8.16 -9.65
C ALA A 27 -12.25 -6.88 -10.46
N ARG A 28 -10.99 -6.44 -10.57
CA ARG A 28 -10.55 -5.25 -11.29
C ARG A 28 -9.95 -5.57 -12.67
N ALA A 29 -9.36 -6.75 -12.80
CA ALA A 29 -8.74 -7.29 -14.00
C ALA A 29 -9.42 -8.60 -14.42
N THR A 30 -10.72 -8.53 -14.74
CA THR A 30 -11.57 -9.71 -15.05
C THR A 30 -11.11 -10.52 -16.26
N HIS A 31 -10.22 -9.97 -17.08
CA HIS A 31 -9.61 -10.64 -18.22
C HIS A 31 -8.51 -11.64 -17.83
N VAL A 32 -7.93 -11.52 -16.63
CA VAL A 32 -6.96 -12.48 -16.12
C VAL A 32 -7.71 -13.55 -15.31
N PRO A 33 -7.59 -14.84 -15.64
CA PRO A 33 -8.19 -15.91 -14.86
C PRO A 33 -7.75 -15.86 -13.39
N LYS A 34 -8.71 -16.00 -12.47
CA LYS A 34 -8.43 -15.99 -11.04
C LYS A 34 -7.49 -17.13 -10.63
N GLU A 35 -7.61 -18.29 -11.28
CA GLU A 35 -6.80 -19.48 -11.03
C GLU A 35 -5.32 -19.26 -11.43
N GLU A 36 -5.09 -18.45 -12.45
CA GLU A 36 -3.74 -18.07 -12.89
C GLU A 36 -3.09 -17.15 -11.86
N LEU A 37 -3.82 -16.12 -11.40
CA LEU A 37 -3.40 -15.27 -10.28
C LEU A 37 -3.14 -16.09 -9.01
N ALA A 38 -4.02 -17.03 -8.66
CA ALA A 38 -3.81 -17.89 -7.50
C ALA A 38 -2.51 -18.71 -7.61
N SER A 39 -2.20 -19.21 -8.81
CA SER A 39 -0.98 -20.01 -9.08
C SER A 39 0.29 -19.16 -8.96
N VAL A 40 0.29 -17.98 -9.57
CA VAL A 40 1.40 -17.01 -9.50
C VAL A 40 1.65 -16.58 -8.06
N GLY A 41 0.58 -16.31 -7.31
CA GLY A 41 0.66 -15.86 -5.94
C GLY A 41 1.15 -16.95 -5.00
N ALA A 42 0.76 -18.20 -5.23
CA ALA A 42 1.27 -19.34 -4.47
C ALA A 42 2.78 -19.54 -4.68
N LEU A 43 3.26 -19.42 -5.93
CA LEU A 43 4.69 -19.48 -6.23
C LEU A 43 5.46 -18.32 -5.56
N ALA A 44 4.91 -17.11 -5.64
CA ALA A 44 5.49 -15.93 -5.00
C ALA A 44 5.54 -16.06 -3.47
N LEU A 45 4.52 -16.66 -2.85
CA LEU A 45 4.48 -16.94 -1.41
C LEU A 45 5.58 -17.92 -0.99
N VAL A 46 5.80 -19.00 -1.76
CA VAL A 46 6.87 -19.98 -1.48
C VAL A 46 8.24 -19.33 -1.59
N THR A 47 8.49 -18.57 -2.66
CA THR A 47 9.76 -17.86 -2.84
C THR A 47 9.98 -16.77 -1.79
N ALA A 48 8.90 -16.12 -1.32
CA ALA A 48 8.97 -15.20 -0.19
C ALA A 48 9.34 -15.94 1.11
N ALA A 49 8.77 -17.11 1.37
CA ALA A 49 9.12 -17.92 2.55
C ALA A 49 10.59 -18.38 2.53
N ASP A 50 11.14 -18.71 1.36
CA ASP A 50 12.55 -19.07 1.21
C ASP A 50 13.50 -17.88 1.43
N ALA A 51 13.08 -16.65 1.12
CA ALA A 51 13.89 -15.43 1.20
C ALA A 51 13.63 -14.57 2.45
N PHE A 52 12.72 -15.01 3.33
CA PHE A 52 12.30 -14.23 4.49
C PHE A 52 13.40 -14.20 5.56
N ASP A 53 13.69 -12.99 6.05
CA ASP A 53 14.61 -12.75 7.16
C ASP A 53 13.85 -12.14 8.35
N PRO A 54 13.57 -12.93 9.40
CA PRO A 54 12.89 -12.45 10.61
C PRO A 54 13.65 -11.34 11.35
N SER A 55 14.97 -11.23 11.17
CA SER A 55 15.80 -10.24 11.88
C SER A 55 15.53 -8.80 11.44
N LEU A 56 14.87 -8.62 10.28
CA LEU A 56 14.44 -7.32 9.77
C LEU A 56 13.20 -6.77 10.49
N GLY A 57 12.57 -7.56 11.37
CA GLY A 57 11.47 -7.11 12.22
C GLY A 57 10.15 -6.86 11.49
N VAL A 58 10.01 -7.33 10.25
CA VAL A 58 8.79 -7.23 9.46
C VAL A 58 8.03 -8.56 9.55
N PRO A 59 6.71 -8.56 9.89
CA PRO A 59 5.91 -9.78 9.89
C PRO A 59 5.90 -10.44 8.50
N PHE A 60 5.95 -11.78 8.47
CA PHE A 60 6.04 -12.53 7.23
C PHE A 60 4.88 -12.23 6.27
N GLY A 61 3.63 -12.12 6.76
CA GLY A 61 2.48 -11.80 5.93
C GLY A 61 2.61 -10.46 5.19
N ALA A 62 3.14 -9.43 5.85
CA ALA A 62 3.38 -8.12 5.24
C ALA A 62 4.48 -8.18 4.17
N TYR A 63 5.57 -8.92 4.44
CA TYR A 63 6.63 -9.17 3.47
C TYR A 63 6.11 -9.97 2.25
N ALA A 64 5.42 -11.08 2.49
CA ALA A 64 4.85 -11.95 1.48
C ALA A 64 3.86 -11.21 0.58
N ARG A 65 3.00 -10.35 1.16
CA ARG A 65 2.05 -9.51 0.41
C ARG A 65 2.73 -8.67 -0.65
N ARG A 66 3.81 -7.94 -0.29
CA ARG A 66 4.60 -7.13 -1.25
C ARG A 66 5.16 -7.99 -2.39
N ARG A 67 5.63 -9.20 -2.08
CA ARG A 67 6.20 -10.14 -3.06
C ARG A 67 5.15 -10.72 -4.00
N ILE A 68 3.98 -11.09 -3.47
CA ILE A 68 2.84 -11.61 -4.24
C ILE A 68 2.32 -10.55 -5.22
N LEU A 69 2.13 -9.32 -4.75
CA LEU A 69 1.67 -8.22 -5.59
C LEU A 69 2.67 -7.87 -6.70
N GLY A 70 3.96 -7.87 -6.38
CA GLY A 70 5.01 -7.71 -7.40
C GLY A 70 4.95 -8.81 -8.46
N ALA A 71 4.76 -10.07 -8.05
CA ALA A 71 4.63 -11.19 -8.98
C ALA A 71 3.38 -11.07 -9.87
N PHE A 72 2.25 -10.58 -9.35
CA PHE A 72 1.06 -10.29 -10.16
C PHE A 72 1.34 -9.21 -11.19
N ALA A 73 2.01 -8.13 -10.80
CA ALA A 73 2.37 -7.06 -11.72
C ALA A 73 3.33 -7.56 -12.82
N ASP A 74 4.29 -8.40 -12.47
CA ASP A 74 5.22 -8.99 -13.42
C ASP A 74 4.53 -9.98 -14.36
N GLU A 75 3.58 -10.79 -13.87
CA GLU A 75 2.77 -11.67 -14.71
C GLU A 75 1.88 -10.87 -15.68
N MET A 76 1.22 -9.82 -15.21
CA MET A 76 0.42 -8.95 -16.08
C MET A 76 1.27 -8.26 -17.16
N ARG A 77 2.55 -8.04 -16.91
CA ARG A 77 3.51 -7.53 -17.91
C ARG A 77 4.00 -8.64 -18.85
N SER A 78 4.24 -9.85 -18.35
CA SER A 78 4.77 -10.99 -19.11
C SER A 78 3.74 -11.57 -20.08
N MET A 79 2.45 -11.50 -19.74
CA MET A 79 1.33 -11.92 -20.60
C MET A 79 1.19 -11.06 -21.89
N ASP A 80 2.05 -10.05 -22.10
CA ASP A 80 2.18 -9.22 -23.31
C ASP A 80 0.83 -8.81 -23.94
N TRP A 81 -0.09 -8.34 -23.10
CA TRP A 81 -1.50 -8.15 -23.46
C TRP A 81 -1.75 -7.11 -24.57
N ALA A 82 -0.75 -6.29 -24.90
CA ALA A 82 -0.83 -5.35 -26.03
C ALA A 82 0.47 -5.34 -26.83
N SER A 83 0.46 -6.05 -27.96
CA SER A 83 1.51 -5.98 -28.98
C SER A 83 1.84 -4.51 -29.34
N ARG A 84 3.03 -4.25 -29.90
CA ARG A 84 3.42 -2.90 -30.37
C ARG A 84 2.37 -2.27 -31.29
N GLY A 85 1.65 -3.08 -32.06
CA GLY A 85 0.55 -2.63 -32.92
C GLY A 85 -0.69 -2.17 -32.15
N ILE A 86 -1.08 -2.90 -31.11
CA ILE A 86 -2.21 -2.55 -30.23
C ILE A 86 -1.91 -1.24 -29.48
N ARG A 87 -0.72 -1.09 -28.92
CA ARG A 87 -0.28 0.16 -28.25
C ARG A 87 -0.29 1.36 -29.18
N LYS A 88 0.21 1.18 -30.41
CA LYS A 88 0.17 2.23 -31.43
C LYS A 88 -1.28 2.63 -31.74
N ARG A 89 -2.17 1.64 -31.90
CA ARG A 89 -3.59 1.86 -32.18
C ARG A 89 -4.33 2.56 -31.05
N ILE A 90 -4.11 2.17 -29.80
CA ILE A 90 -4.65 2.85 -28.61
C ILE A 90 -4.25 4.32 -28.60
N LYS A 91 -2.97 4.62 -28.85
CA LYS A 91 -2.46 5.99 -28.87
C LYS A 91 -3.08 6.83 -29.99
N GLU A 92 -3.17 6.27 -31.19
CA GLU A 92 -3.76 6.95 -32.35
C GLU A 92 -5.27 7.21 -32.15
N VAL A 93 -6.02 6.20 -31.67
CA VAL A 93 -7.45 6.31 -31.38
C VAL A 93 -7.72 7.33 -30.27
N THR A 94 -6.91 7.35 -29.22
CA THR A 94 -7.05 8.29 -28.10
C THR A 94 -6.76 9.72 -28.54
N ALA A 95 -5.69 9.95 -29.32
CA ALA A 95 -5.36 11.28 -29.84
C ALA A 95 -6.43 11.84 -30.79
N VAL A 96 -7.01 10.98 -31.65
CA VAL A 96 -8.13 11.37 -32.52
C VAL A 96 -9.38 11.66 -31.70
N ARG A 97 -9.69 10.85 -30.68
CA ARG A 97 -10.81 11.11 -29.76
C ARG A 97 -10.66 12.47 -29.07
N GLU A 98 -9.48 12.80 -28.57
CA GLU A 98 -9.19 14.11 -27.94
C GLU A 98 -9.36 15.26 -28.92
N THR A 99 -8.82 15.12 -30.13
CA THR A 99 -8.92 16.14 -31.18
C THR A 99 -10.37 16.41 -31.58
N LEU A 100 -11.14 15.35 -31.82
CA LEU A 100 -12.56 15.46 -32.17
C LEU A 100 -13.40 15.98 -31.00
N THR A 101 -13.08 15.58 -29.77
CA THR A 101 -13.77 16.06 -28.58
C THR A 101 -13.55 17.57 -28.37
N ALA A 102 -12.32 18.05 -28.59
CA ALA A 102 -12.01 19.48 -28.56
C ALA A 102 -12.72 20.26 -29.68
N ALA A 103 -12.82 19.69 -30.89
CA ALA A 103 -13.51 20.33 -32.01
C ALA A 103 -15.03 20.36 -31.87
N PHE A 104 -15.65 19.30 -31.33
CA PHE A 104 -17.10 19.16 -31.21
C PHE A 104 -17.66 19.70 -29.90
N GLY A 105 -16.82 19.95 -28.89
CA GLY A 105 -17.25 20.36 -27.55
C GLY A 105 -18.01 19.27 -26.79
N ARG A 106 -17.98 18.02 -27.27
CA ARG A 106 -18.57 16.82 -26.67
C ARG A 106 -17.72 15.62 -26.98
N THR A 107 -17.81 14.55 -26.19
CA THR A 107 -17.08 13.30 -26.44
C THR A 107 -17.41 12.75 -27.83
N ALA A 108 -16.37 12.46 -28.62
CA ALA A 108 -16.50 11.87 -29.94
C ALA A 108 -16.97 10.40 -29.85
N THR A 109 -17.90 10.02 -30.72
CA THR A 109 -18.42 8.65 -30.79
C THR A 109 -17.44 7.70 -31.51
N ALA A 110 -17.56 6.40 -31.27
CA ALA A 110 -16.71 5.40 -31.93
C ALA A 110 -16.83 5.44 -33.47
N ASP A 111 -18.03 5.75 -33.99
CA ASP A 111 -18.29 5.86 -35.42
C ASP A 111 -17.64 7.11 -36.04
N GLU A 112 -17.63 8.23 -35.32
CA GLU A 112 -16.93 9.46 -35.73
C GLU A 112 -15.41 9.25 -35.77
N ILE A 113 -14.86 8.55 -34.77
CA ILE A 113 -13.42 8.22 -34.72
C ILE A 113 -13.06 7.23 -35.84
N ALA A 114 -13.87 6.19 -36.06
CA ALA A 114 -13.67 5.20 -37.12
C ALA A 114 -13.65 5.84 -38.51
N THR A 115 -14.61 6.74 -38.77
CA THR A 115 -14.68 7.50 -40.03
C THR A 115 -13.45 8.37 -40.22
N THR A 116 -12.99 9.05 -39.16
CA THR A 116 -11.83 9.96 -39.22
C THR A 116 -10.52 9.20 -39.46
N MET A 117 -10.39 8.00 -38.90
CA MET A 117 -9.18 7.18 -39.01
C MET A 117 -9.18 6.22 -40.21
N GLY A 118 -10.32 6.05 -40.90
CA GLY A 118 -10.48 5.03 -41.93
C GLY A 118 -10.35 3.61 -41.39
N LEU A 119 -10.72 3.40 -40.12
CA LEU A 119 -10.64 2.09 -39.45
C LEU A 119 -12.05 1.47 -39.29
N PRO A 120 -12.15 0.13 -39.22
CA PRO A 120 -13.39 -0.52 -38.81
C PRO A 120 -13.82 -0.05 -37.42
N ARG A 121 -15.13 0.15 -37.23
CA ARG A 121 -15.72 0.50 -35.94
C ARG A 121 -15.33 -0.48 -34.83
N ALA A 122 -15.27 -1.77 -35.14
CA ALA A 122 -14.90 -2.82 -34.20
C ALA A 122 -13.50 -2.57 -33.60
N ASP A 123 -12.51 -2.30 -34.45
CA ASP A 123 -11.13 -2.02 -34.05
C ASP A 123 -11.02 -0.76 -33.18
N VAL A 124 -11.87 0.25 -33.43
CA VAL A 124 -11.92 1.48 -32.61
C VAL A 124 -12.56 1.21 -31.26
N VAL A 125 -13.67 0.45 -31.20
CA VAL A 125 -14.31 0.07 -29.95
C VAL A 125 -13.37 -0.77 -29.09
N GLU A 126 -12.67 -1.73 -29.70
CA GLU A 126 -11.66 -2.54 -29.04
C GLU A 126 -10.52 -1.68 -28.51
N ALA A 127 -9.95 -0.80 -29.33
CA ALA A 127 -8.88 0.10 -28.89
C ALA A 127 -9.32 1.08 -27.79
N LEU A 128 -10.57 1.54 -27.78
CA LEU A 128 -11.11 2.39 -26.71
C LEU A 128 -11.31 1.61 -25.40
N ALA A 129 -11.76 0.35 -25.50
CA ALA A 129 -11.87 -0.55 -24.35
C ALA A 129 -10.47 -0.88 -23.78
N ASP A 130 -9.51 -1.15 -24.66
CA ASP A 130 -8.12 -1.38 -24.29
C ASP A 130 -7.46 -0.14 -23.71
N ALA A 131 -7.72 1.05 -24.25
CA ALA A 131 -7.25 2.31 -23.67
C ALA A 131 -7.77 2.50 -22.24
N GLY A 132 -9.04 2.16 -21.98
CA GLY A 132 -9.62 2.17 -20.64
C GLY A 132 -8.93 1.19 -19.69
N ARG A 133 -8.49 0.02 -20.19
CA ARG A 133 -7.70 -0.98 -19.45
C ARG A 133 -6.24 -0.55 -19.25
N THR A 134 -5.63 0.11 -20.25
CA THR A 134 -4.24 0.60 -20.21
C THR A 134 -4.10 1.72 -19.20
N VAL A 135 -5.04 2.67 -19.17
CA VAL A 135 -5.00 3.77 -18.20
C VAL A 135 -5.18 3.24 -16.77
N THR A 136 -6.05 2.26 -16.54
CA THR A 136 -6.16 1.64 -15.20
C THR A 136 -4.98 0.75 -14.81
N THR A 137 -4.18 0.25 -15.75
CA THR A 137 -3.03 -0.65 -15.47
C THR A 137 -1.65 0.01 -15.58
N ILE A 138 -1.52 1.17 -16.24
CA ILE A 138 -0.26 1.94 -16.35
C ILE A 138 -0.19 3.05 -15.30
N ASP A 139 -1.32 3.59 -14.82
CA ASP A 139 -1.37 4.54 -13.70
C ASP A 139 -1.23 3.84 -12.32
N ASP A 140 -0.78 2.59 -12.35
CA ASP A 140 -0.65 1.68 -11.23
C ASP A 140 0.72 1.75 -10.51
N GLU A 141 1.26 2.96 -10.39
CA GLU A 141 1.85 3.30 -9.08
C GLU A 141 0.76 3.16 -7.99
N SER A 142 -0.52 3.39 -8.35
CA SER A 142 -1.69 3.20 -7.49
C SER A 142 -1.98 1.75 -7.08
N VAL A 143 -1.80 0.70 -7.91
CA VAL A 143 -1.99 -0.69 -7.44
C VAL A 143 -0.93 -1.11 -6.44
N LEU A 144 0.30 -0.57 -6.53
CA LEU A 144 1.32 -0.81 -5.50
C LEU A 144 1.06 -0.02 -4.21
N ASP A 145 0.45 1.18 -4.31
CA ASP A 145 0.15 2.07 -3.18
C ASP A 145 -1.18 1.71 -2.47
N ILE A 146 -2.24 1.41 -3.21
CA ILE A 146 -3.55 0.99 -2.70
C ILE A 146 -3.47 -0.44 -2.14
N ALA A 147 -2.62 -1.29 -2.72
CA ALA A 147 -2.30 -2.58 -2.15
C ALA A 147 -1.25 -2.49 -1.03
N ALA A 148 -0.99 -1.32 -0.44
CA ALA A 148 -0.43 -1.20 0.90
C ALA A 148 -1.53 -1.22 1.98
N ASP A 149 -2.78 -0.90 1.65
CA ASP A 149 -3.83 -0.49 2.62
C ASP A 149 -4.96 -1.52 2.85
N ILE A 150 -4.75 -2.80 2.54
CA ILE A 150 -5.80 -3.82 2.57
C ILE A 150 -5.59 -4.80 3.75
N PRO A 151 -6.39 -4.72 4.82
CA PRO A 151 -6.29 -5.60 5.99
C PRO A 151 -7.10 -6.89 5.87
N PHE A 152 -6.71 -7.93 6.59
CA PHE A 152 -7.45 -9.19 6.66
C PHE A 152 -8.80 -9.04 7.42
N PRO A 153 -9.81 -9.90 7.18
CA PRO A 153 -11.16 -9.74 7.76
C PRO A 153 -11.22 -9.76 9.29
N GLU A 154 -10.54 -10.70 9.96
CA GLU A 154 -10.45 -10.78 11.43
C GLU A 154 -9.49 -9.72 12.00
N GLU A 155 -8.45 -9.35 11.26
CA GLU A 155 -7.57 -8.22 11.61
C GLU A 155 -8.28 -6.87 11.50
N SER A 156 -9.42 -6.75 10.81
CA SER A 156 -9.99 -5.44 10.49
C SER A 156 -10.36 -4.61 11.73
N ALA A 157 -10.79 -5.22 12.84
CA ALA A 157 -11.16 -4.50 14.05
C ALA A 157 -9.95 -4.23 14.96
N GLU A 158 -9.12 -5.24 15.20
CA GLU A 158 -7.89 -5.10 16.01
C GLU A 158 -6.88 -4.18 15.32
N LEU A 159 -6.73 -4.29 14.00
CA LEU A 159 -5.88 -3.39 13.22
C LEU A 159 -6.46 -1.99 13.15
N ARG A 160 -7.79 -1.81 13.07
CA ARG A 160 -8.41 -0.48 13.21
C ARG A 160 -8.08 0.14 14.57
N ALA A 161 -8.25 -0.62 15.66
CA ALA A 161 -7.90 -0.16 16.99
C ALA A 161 -6.39 0.17 17.12
N ARG A 162 -5.51 -0.68 16.57
CA ARG A 162 -4.06 -0.45 16.52
C ARG A 162 -3.69 0.76 15.67
N ARG A 163 -4.34 0.95 14.53
CA ARG A 163 -4.15 2.11 13.65
C ARG A 163 -4.60 3.39 14.36
N ASP A 164 -5.73 3.37 15.04
CA ASP A 164 -6.23 4.54 15.81
C ASP A 164 -5.29 4.93 16.94
N VAL A 165 -4.74 3.94 17.67
CA VAL A 165 -3.71 4.18 18.68
C VAL A 165 -2.43 4.72 18.04
N LEU A 166 -1.97 4.13 16.93
CA LEU A 166 -0.78 4.58 16.22
C LEU A 166 -0.93 6.00 15.69
N THR A 167 -2.07 6.36 15.10
CA THR A 167 -2.36 7.71 14.61
C THR A 167 -2.29 8.73 15.74
N ARG A 168 -2.89 8.41 16.91
CA ARG A 168 -2.78 9.27 18.11
C ARG A 168 -1.35 9.35 18.63
N ALA A 169 -0.62 8.23 18.65
CA ALA A 169 0.78 8.18 19.07
C ALA A 169 1.68 9.05 18.19
N VAL A 170 1.54 8.96 16.86
CA VAL A 170 2.27 9.82 15.92
C VAL A 170 1.92 11.30 16.13
N ALA A 171 0.64 11.64 16.30
CA ALA A 171 0.22 13.01 16.59
C ALA A 171 0.79 13.54 17.92
N ALA A 172 0.95 12.67 18.93
CA ALA A 172 1.47 13.04 20.24
C ALA A 172 3.00 13.20 20.29
N LEU A 173 3.75 12.72 19.29
CA LEU A 173 5.21 12.83 19.25
C LEU A 173 5.68 14.28 19.42
N PRO A 174 6.87 14.52 20.01
CA PRO A 174 7.50 15.83 20.01
C PRO A 174 7.59 16.40 18.58
N GLU A 175 7.33 17.70 18.41
CA GLU A 175 7.15 18.33 17.09
C GLU A 175 8.25 17.97 16.08
N ARG A 176 9.52 18.09 16.49
CA ARG A 176 10.67 17.75 15.65
C ARG A 176 10.72 16.27 15.25
N MET A 177 10.37 15.38 16.17
CA MET A 177 10.33 13.94 15.91
C MET A 177 9.17 13.59 14.98
N ARG A 178 8.01 14.22 15.17
CA ARG A 178 6.84 14.06 14.29
C ARG A 178 7.15 14.49 12.87
N ALA A 179 7.73 15.68 12.69
CA ALA A 179 8.13 16.19 11.37
C ALA A 179 9.12 15.25 10.66
N ILE A 180 10.12 14.73 11.37
CA ILE A 180 11.08 13.76 10.82
C ILE A 180 10.39 12.45 10.43
N VAL A 181 9.47 11.95 11.24
CA VAL A 181 8.72 10.72 10.93
C VAL A 181 7.81 10.92 9.72
N GLN A 182 7.09 12.04 9.64
CA GLN A 182 6.24 12.36 8.49
C GLN A 182 7.06 12.49 7.21
N ALA A 183 8.13 13.28 7.23
CA ALA A 183 8.98 13.48 6.06
C ALA A 183 9.58 12.14 5.54
N ILE A 184 9.99 11.24 6.42
CA ILE A 184 10.66 10.00 6.01
C ILE A 184 9.67 8.90 5.62
N TYR A 185 8.58 8.73 6.37
CA TYR A 185 7.69 7.56 6.23
C TYR A 185 6.39 7.86 5.48
N ILE A 186 6.01 9.14 5.35
CA ILE A 186 4.79 9.55 4.63
C ILE A 186 5.16 10.26 3.33
N GLU A 187 6.11 11.19 3.39
CA GLU A 187 6.57 11.95 2.21
C GLU A 187 7.74 11.25 1.48
N GLU A 188 8.20 10.10 1.97
CA GLU A 188 9.29 9.28 1.40
C GLU A 188 10.62 10.04 1.16
N ARG A 189 10.87 11.10 1.93
CA ARG A 189 12.04 11.96 1.73
C ARG A 189 13.30 11.31 2.32
N PRO A 190 14.45 11.39 1.62
CA PRO A 190 15.69 10.83 2.13
C PRO A 190 16.18 11.64 3.33
N VAL A 191 16.82 10.96 4.28
CA VAL A 191 17.33 11.54 5.55
C VAL A 191 18.26 12.73 5.31
N LYS A 192 19.00 12.72 4.20
CA LYS A 192 19.90 13.80 3.79
C LYS A 192 19.13 15.11 3.57
N ASP A 193 18.03 15.06 2.82
CA ASP A 193 17.25 16.25 2.46
C ASP A 193 16.51 16.80 3.69
N VAL A 194 16.05 15.91 4.57
CA VAL A 194 15.45 16.29 5.87
C VAL A 194 16.49 16.95 6.77
N ALA A 195 17.73 16.46 6.78
CA ALA A 195 18.82 17.05 7.55
C ALA A 195 19.20 18.45 7.05
N GLU A 196 19.24 18.63 5.72
CA GLU A 196 19.49 19.92 5.07
C GLU A 196 18.40 20.95 5.39
N GLU A 197 17.13 20.56 5.29
CA GLU A 197 16.00 21.45 5.63
C GLU A 197 15.98 21.86 7.11
N LEU A 198 16.22 20.91 8.01
CA LEU A 198 16.20 21.15 9.45
C LEU A 198 17.49 21.82 9.97
N GLY A 199 18.49 22.04 9.11
CA GLY A 199 19.77 22.63 9.48
C GLY A 199 20.56 21.80 10.50
N VAL A 200 20.46 20.47 10.46
CA VAL A 200 21.12 19.55 11.39
C VAL A 200 21.91 18.47 10.66
N SER A 201 22.74 17.71 11.39
CA SER A 201 23.48 16.60 10.80
C SER A 201 22.59 15.40 10.50
N HIS A 202 22.96 14.61 9.49
CA HIS A 202 22.32 13.33 9.17
C HIS A 202 22.23 12.39 10.39
N SER A 203 23.28 12.38 11.23
CA SER A 203 23.33 11.59 12.47
C SER A 203 22.25 12.05 13.47
N ALA A 204 22.06 13.35 13.62
CA ALA A 204 21.03 13.92 14.50
C ALA A 204 19.61 13.55 14.03
N VAL A 205 19.33 13.59 12.72
CA VAL A 205 18.04 13.14 12.16
C VAL A 205 17.83 11.65 12.40
N SER A 206 18.86 10.82 12.15
CA SER A 206 18.78 9.37 12.39
C SER A 206 18.54 9.04 13.86
N GLN A 207 19.14 9.80 14.78
CA GLN A 207 18.94 9.65 16.22
C GLN A 207 17.51 10.04 16.62
N GLN A 208 17.02 11.20 16.17
CA GLN A 208 15.65 11.65 16.47
C GLN A 208 14.59 10.71 15.88
N ARG A 209 14.80 10.20 14.66
CA ARG A 209 13.96 9.14 14.07
C ARG A 209 13.94 7.90 14.96
N SER A 210 15.11 7.43 15.38
CA SER A 210 15.21 6.22 16.20
C SER A 210 14.51 6.38 17.56
N GLU A 211 14.63 7.54 18.20
CA GLU A 211 13.90 7.82 19.45
C GLU A 211 12.39 7.91 19.23
N ALA A 212 11.94 8.50 18.11
CA ALA A 212 10.53 8.57 17.75
C ALA A 212 9.93 7.17 17.59
N ILE A 213 10.62 6.27 16.88
CA ILE A 213 10.19 4.88 16.70
C ILE A 213 10.12 4.13 18.04
N ARG A 214 11.04 4.39 18.98
CA ARG A 214 10.97 3.80 20.33
C ARG A 214 9.77 4.30 21.13
N LEU A 215 9.46 5.60 21.06
CA LEU A 215 8.25 6.15 21.69
C LEU A 215 6.95 5.58 21.11
N LEU A 216 6.90 5.37 19.78
CA LEU A 216 5.75 4.74 19.13
C LEU A 216 5.60 3.27 19.56
N ARG A 217 6.71 2.54 19.67
CA ARG A 217 6.72 1.17 20.20
C ARG A 217 6.25 1.12 21.64
N ASP A 218 6.83 1.92 22.52
CA ASP A 218 6.45 1.99 23.93
C ASP A 218 4.95 2.34 24.10
N ALA A 219 4.38 3.15 23.20
CA ALA A 219 2.94 3.43 23.16
C ALA A 219 2.12 2.21 22.73
N LEU A 220 2.45 1.58 21.60
CA LEU A 220 1.72 0.38 21.16
C LEU A 220 1.77 -0.73 22.20
N ASP A 221 2.93 -0.95 22.82
CA ASP A 221 3.09 -1.95 23.87
C ASP A 221 2.23 -1.59 25.09
N ARG A 222 2.17 -0.31 25.51
CA ARG A 222 1.30 0.13 26.61
C ARG A 222 -0.19 -0.11 26.34
N PHE A 223 -0.65 0.07 25.10
CA PHE A 223 -2.07 -0.04 24.75
C PHE A 223 -2.51 -1.47 24.35
N PHE A 224 -1.57 -2.37 24.01
CA PHE A 224 -1.89 -3.71 23.49
C PHE A 224 -1.16 -4.86 24.19
N SER A 225 -0.36 -4.63 25.24
CA SER A 225 0.22 -5.73 26.02
C SER A 225 -0.86 -6.43 26.86
N ASP A 226 -0.98 -7.74 26.67
CA ASP A 226 -1.81 -8.61 27.51
C ASP A 226 -1.22 -8.68 28.93
N GLY A 227 -1.65 -7.76 29.80
CA GLY A 227 -1.79 -7.89 31.27
C GLY A 227 -0.61 -8.32 32.18
N ASP A 228 0.44 -8.97 31.71
CA ASP A 228 1.36 -9.74 32.56
C ASP A 228 2.85 -9.63 32.20
N THR A 229 3.21 -8.82 31.20
CA THR A 229 4.62 -8.57 30.85
C THR A 229 4.99 -7.12 31.16
N PRO A 230 5.98 -6.86 32.04
CA PRO A 230 6.47 -5.51 32.26
C PRO A 230 6.99 -4.93 30.94
N VAL A 231 6.35 -3.87 30.45
CA VAL A 231 6.79 -3.19 29.22
C VAL A 231 8.14 -2.54 29.50
N GLU A 232 9.20 -3.13 28.93
CA GLU A 232 10.56 -2.61 29.08
C GLU A 232 10.72 -1.34 28.24
N VAL A 233 10.85 -0.20 28.90
CA VAL A 233 10.84 1.09 28.22
C VAL A 233 12.08 1.24 27.34
N THR A 234 11.87 1.32 26.04
CA THR A 234 12.97 1.33 25.06
C THR A 234 13.45 2.74 24.75
N SER A 235 12.60 3.76 24.89
CA SER A 235 12.94 5.16 24.58
C SER A 235 13.99 5.74 25.53
N ARG A 236 14.95 6.50 25.00
CA ARG A 236 16.01 7.18 25.79
C ARG A 236 15.70 8.65 26.07
N VAL A 237 14.49 9.13 25.74
CA VAL A 237 14.08 10.51 26.09
C VAL A 237 13.92 10.66 27.61
N SER A 238 13.99 11.91 28.10
CA SER A 238 13.80 12.17 29.53
C SER A 238 12.42 11.72 30.01
N PRO A 239 12.29 11.26 31.28
CA PRO A 239 11.01 10.84 31.84
C PRO A 239 9.90 11.88 31.64
N ALA A 240 10.18 13.15 31.93
CA ALA A 240 9.23 14.24 31.74
C ALA A 240 8.73 14.39 30.28
N THR A 241 9.59 14.15 29.28
CA THR A 241 9.19 14.21 27.86
C THR A 241 8.32 13.02 27.48
N ARG A 242 8.60 11.86 28.08
CA ARG A 242 7.87 10.61 27.87
C ARG A 242 6.49 10.66 28.52
N ASP A 243 6.40 11.14 29.75
CA ASP A 243 5.14 11.29 30.48
C ASP A 243 4.22 12.27 29.74
N ALA A 244 4.75 13.44 29.36
CA ALA A 244 4.00 14.40 28.55
C ALA A 244 3.58 13.84 27.17
N TYR A 245 4.32 12.88 26.61
CA TYR A 245 3.94 12.19 25.38
C TYR A 245 2.76 11.24 25.61
N PHE A 246 2.78 10.43 26.67
CA PHE A 246 1.66 9.54 27.01
C PHE A 246 0.40 10.33 27.40
N ASP A 247 0.54 11.40 28.18
CA ASP A 247 -0.58 12.28 28.54
C ASP A 247 -1.28 12.84 27.29
N ARG A 248 -0.53 13.18 26.23
CA ARG A 248 -1.09 13.65 24.96
C ARG A 248 -1.83 12.55 24.20
N ILE A 249 -1.41 11.28 24.29
CA ILE A 249 -2.12 10.17 23.65
C ILE A 249 -3.44 9.89 24.36
N GLU A 250 -3.45 9.92 25.70
CA GLU A 250 -4.63 9.70 26.53
C GLU A 250 -5.64 10.84 26.36
N SER A 251 -5.18 12.10 26.42
CA SER A 251 -6.03 13.29 26.23
C SER A 251 -6.64 13.40 24.82
N GLY A 252 -5.97 12.81 23.81
CA GLY A 252 -6.48 12.74 22.43
C GLY A 252 -7.54 11.66 22.20
N GLY A 253 -7.73 10.72 23.15
CA GLY A 253 -8.71 9.64 23.07
C GLY A 253 -10.14 10.07 23.35
N ASP A 254 -10.35 11.00 24.28
CA ASP A 254 -11.70 11.42 24.70
C ASP A 254 -12.47 12.18 23.62
N ALA A 255 -11.79 12.91 22.73
CA ALA A 255 -12.43 13.66 21.65
C ALA A 255 -12.95 12.77 20.50
N ALA A 256 -12.42 11.55 20.34
CA ALA A 256 -12.82 10.63 19.27
C ALA A 256 -13.99 9.70 19.69
N SER A 257 -14.10 9.36 20.98
CA SER A 257 -15.23 8.55 21.49
C SER A 257 -16.59 9.28 21.46
N ALA A 258 -16.58 10.62 21.32
CA ALA A 258 -17.78 11.45 21.29
C ALA A 258 -18.36 11.67 19.87
N ARG A 259 -17.79 11.07 18.81
CA ARG A 259 -18.28 11.19 17.43
C ARG A 259 -18.77 9.85 16.87
N GLU A 260 -19.79 9.29 17.49
CA GLU A 260 -20.70 8.36 16.84
C GLU A 260 -22.09 9.01 16.77
N PRO A 261 -22.55 9.53 15.61
CA PRO A 261 -23.97 9.68 15.40
C PRO A 261 -24.51 8.29 15.01
N ALA A 262 -25.30 7.72 15.91
CA ALA A 262 -26.21 6.65 15.54
C ALA A 262 -27.15 7.11 14.41
N ALA A 263 -27.11 6.41 13.28
CA ALA A 263 -28.17 6.36 12.27
C ALA A 263 -28.04 4.96 11.64
N SER A 264 -28.84 3.93 11.93
CA SER A 264 -30.31 3.79 11.94
C SER A 264 -30.98 4.22 10.64
N ALA A 265 -30.98 3.34 9.64
CA ALA A 265 -32.16 2.80 8.92
C ALA A 265 -31.74 2.15 7.59
#